data_AF-A0A420PI09-F1
#
_entry.id   AF-A0A420PI09-F1
#
_cell.length_a   1.000
_cell.length_b   1.000
_cell.length_c   1.000
_cell.angle_alpha   90.00
_cell.angle_beta   90.00
_cell.angle_gamma   90.00
#
_symmetry.space_group_name_H-M   'P 1'
#
loop_
_entity.id
_entity.type
_entity.pdbx_description
1 polymer ?
#
loop_
_entity_poly.entity_id
_entity_poly.type
_entity_poly.pdbx_seq_one_letter_code
_entity_poly.pdbx_strand_id
1 'polypeptide(L)'
;EEFIEAFAKGGIRCCEQWGGFHEVSDVIHSDWGFEPAKLDDDHASRPVLIVGSDKDPQGGSTNGWLAANYKTSRLKTVPGGHLASLYYQDETWREIFEMSREGGL
;
A
#
# COMPACT_ATOMS: atom_id res chain seq x y z
N GLU A 1 -6.74 -6.90 24.52
CA GLU A 1 -5.39 -6.71 25.09
C GLU A 1 -4.34 -7.58 24.41
N GLU A 2 -4.58 -8.88 24.22
CA GLU A 2 -3.61 -9.81 23.63
C GLU A 2 -3.05 -9.39 22.25
N PHE A 3 -3.89 -8.87 21.35
CA PHE A 3 -3.44 -8.40 20.03
C PHE A 3 -2.46 -7.22 20.11
N ILE A 4 -2.77 -6.21 20.94
CA ILE A 4 -1.93 -5.01 21.08
C ILE A 4 -0.57 -5.40 21.67
N GLU A 5 -0.58 -6.28 22.67
CA GLU A 5 0.64 -6.78 23.30
C GLU A 5 1.48 -7.62 22.32
N ALA A 6 0.85 -8.48 21.53
CA ALA A 6 1.52 -9.28 20.51
C ALA A 6 2.15 -8.39 19.42
N PHE A 7 1.42 -7.39 18.93
CA PHE A 7 1.93 -6.44 17.93
C PHE A 7 3.11 -5.64 18.46
N ALA A 8 3.01 -5.11 19.69
CA ALA A 8 4.10 -4.37 20.33
C ALA A 8 5.35 -5.24 20.52
N LYS A 9 5.20 -6.48 21.01
CA LYS A 9 6.31 -7.43 21.15
C LYS A 9 6.95 -7.79 19.81
N GLY A 10 6.15 -7.94 18.75
CA GLY A 10 6.63 -8.17 17.39
C GLY A 10 7.50 -7.02 16.89
N GLY A 11 7.05 -5.78 17.08
CA GLY A 11 7.79 -4.58 16.70
C GLY A 11 9.12 -4.38 17.43
N ILE A 12 9.24 -4.82 18.69
CA ILE A 12 10.54 -4.81 19.39
C ILE A 12 11.45 -5.92 18.86
N ARG A 13 10.91 -7.14 18.70
CA ARG A 13 11.69 -8.31 18.30
C ARG A 13 12.28 -8.19 16.89
N CYS A 14 11.65 -7.44 15.98
CA CYS A 14 12.23 -7.19 14.65
C CYS A 14 13.45 -6.25 14.70
N CYS A 15 13.60 -5.44 15.74
CA CYS A 15 14.78 -4.58 15.95
C CYS A 15 15.96 -5.29 16.63
N GLU A 16 15.72 -6.48 17.22
CA GLU A 16 16.76 -7.26 17.90
C GLU A 16 17.60 -8.12 16.93
N GLN A 17 17.25 -8.12 15.63
CA GLN A 17 17.95 -8.86 14.60
C GLN A 17 18.29 -7.96 13.40
N TRP A 18 19.42 -8.25 12.76
CA TRP A 18 19.89 -7.53 11.58
C TRP A 18 19.43 -8.18 10.26
N GLY A 19 18.65 -9.26 10.31
CA GLY A 19 18.19 -10.00 9.12
C GLY A 19 17.50 -9.10 8.11
N GLY A 20 16.52 -8.31 8.55
CA GLY A 20 15.81 -7.38 7.66
C GLY A 20 16.70 -6.27 7.07
N PHE A 21 17.78 -5.88 7.75
CA PHE A 21 18.74 -4.92 7.19
C PHE A 21 19.59 -5.55 6.07
N HIS A 22 19.94 -6.83 6.19
CA HIS A 22 20.66 -7.55 5.14
C HIS A 22 19.79 -7.80 3.90
N GLU A 23 18.47 -7.90 4.05
CA GLU A 23 17.52 -8.03 2.94
C GLU A 23 17.26 -6.69 2.21
N VAL A 24 17.74 -5.56 2.74
CA VAL A 24 17.44 -4.24 2.17
C VAL A 24 17.97 -4.08 0.75
N SER A 25 19.08 -4.75 0.40
CA SER A 25 19.59 -4.71 -0.98
C SER A 25 18.60 -5.32 -1.95
N ASP A 26 18.01 -6.46 -1.60
CA ASP A 26 17.05 -7.14 -2.46
C ASP A 26 15.77 -6.32 -2.58
N VAL A 27 15.32 -5.71 -1.48
CA VAL A 27 14.16 -4.82 -1.47
C VAL A 27 14.39 -3.56 -2.33
N ILE A 28 15.57 -2.93 -2.23
CA ILE A 28 15.87 -1.70 -3.00
C ILE A 28 16.00 -1.97 -4.50
N HIS A 29 16.51 -3.15 -4.88
CA HIS A 29 16.61 -3.56 -6.28
C HIS A 29 15.38 -4.32 -6.79
N SER A 30 14.39 -4.56 -5.93
CA SER A 30 13.10 -5.12 -6.34
C SER A 30 12.38 -4.13 -7.26
N ASP A 31 11.94 -4.62 -8.40
CA ASP A 31 10.92 -3.96 -9.21
C ASP A 31 9.58 -4.71 -9.05
N TRP A 32 8.55 -4.23 -9.75
CA TRP A 32 7.23 -4.86 -9.70
C TRP A 32 7.07 -5.97 -10.74
N GLY A 33 8.11 -6.23 -11.55
CA GLY A 33 8.04 -7.06 -12.75
C GLY A 33 7.32 -6.39 -13.92
N PHE A 34 6.79 -5.17 -13.73
CA PHE A 34 6.11 -4.37 -14.74
C PHE A 34 6.16 -2.87 -14.39
N GLU A 35 5.86 -2.01 -15.36
CA GLU A 35 5.82 -0.56 -15.19
C GLU A 35 4.37 -0.05 -15.34
N PRO A 36 3.74 0.50 -14.29
CA PRO A 36 2.34 0.96 -14.33
C PRO A 36 2.02 1.90 -15.50
N ALA A 37 2.94 2.80 -15.83
CA ALA A 37 2.80 3.77 -16.92
C ALA A 37 2.74 3.14 -18.32
N LYS A 38 3.22 1.89 -18.47
CA LYS A 38 3.34 1.17 -19.75
C LYS A 38 2.34 0.03 -19.90
N LEU A 39 1.41 -0.12 -18.96
CA LEU A 39 0.36 -1.13 -19.07
C LEU A 39 -0.54 -0.84 -20.27
N ASP A 40 -0.81 -1.88 -21.07
CA ASP A 40 -1.84 -1.83 -22.10
C ASP A 40 -3.24 -1.80 -21.47
N ASP A 41 -4.27 -1.66 -22.29
CA ASP A 41 -5.65 -1.50 -21.81
C ASP A 41 -6.22 -2.78 -21.16
N ASP A 42 -5.72 -3.96 -21.53
CA ASP A 42 -6.16 -5.22 -20.93
C ASP A 42 -5.60 -5.38 -19.51
N HIS A 43 -4.30 -5.14 -19.33
CA HIS A 43 -3.64 -5.22 -18.03
C HIS A 43 -3.99 -4.05 -17.10
N ALA A 44 -4.35 -2.90 -17.68
CA ALA A 44 -4.84 -1.74 -16.93
C ALA A 44 -6.35 -1.78 -16.65
N SER A 45 -7.06 -2.87 -16.96
CA SER A 45 -8.52 -2.96 -16.75
C SER A 45 -8.92 -3.17 -15.29
N ARG A 46 -8.03 -3.74 -14.47
CA ARG A 46 -8.34 -4.10 -13.07
C ARG A 46 -8.40 -2.85 -12.19
N PRO A 47 -9.41 -2.71 -11.32
CA PRO A 47 -9.45 -1.60 -10.36
C PRO A 47 -8.27 -1.65 -9.39
N VAL A 48 -7.62 -0.50 -9.16
CA VAL A 48 -6.51 -0.38 -8.20
C VAL A 48 -6.84 0.69 -7.16
N LEU A 49 -6.93 0.32 -5.89
CA LEU A 49 -7.05 1.28 -4.80
C LEU A 49 -5.66 1.59 -4.23
N ILE A 50 -5.26 2.85 -4.31
CA ILE A 50 -4.03 3.37 -3.71
C ILE A 50 -4.41 4.05 -2.40
N VAL A 51 -3.86 3.58 -1.28
CA VAL A 51 -4.16 4.13 0.05
C VAL A 51 -2.92 4.76 0.65
N GLY A 52 -3.01 6.03 1.00
CA GLY A 52 -1.96 6.78 1.68
C GLY A 52 -2.47 7.52 2.90
N SER A 53 -1.56 8.12 3.66
CA SER A 53 -1.89 8.93 4.83
C SER A 53 -1.39 10.37 4.67
N ASP A 54 -2.14 11.35 5.19
CA ASP A 54 -1.88 12.79 4.99
C ASP A 54 -0.63 13.33 5.72
N LYS A 55 -0.13 12.60 6.72
CA LYS A 55 1.08 12.93 7.49
C LYS A 55 2.13 11.84 7.37
N ASP A 56 2.10 11.04 6.29
CA ASP A 56 3.17 10.09 5.97
C ASP A 56 4.25 10.74 5.08
N PRO A 57 5.43 11.06 5.64
CA PRO A 57 6.52 11.65 4.86
C PRO A 57 7.17 10.65 3.88
N GLN A 58 6.91 9.34 4.01
CA GLN A 58 7.51 8.30 3.17
C GLN A 58 6.66 7.97 1.94
N GLY A 59 5.34 7.90 2.07
CA GLY A 59 4.44 7.45 0.99
C GLY A 59 3.96 8.52 0.02
N GLY A 60 4.07 9.81 0.36
CA GLY A 60 3.36 10.89 -0.35
C GLY A 60 3.64 11.01 -1.85
N SER A 61 4.92 11.06 -2.25
CA SER A 61 5.31 11.22 -3.66
C SER A 61 5.05 9.96 -4.50
N THR A 62 5.28 8.79 -3.93
CA THR A 62 5.05 7.49 -4.60
C THR A 62 3.56 7.27 -4.89
N ASN A 63 2.67 7.56 -3.92
CA ASN A 63 1.23 7.41 -4.11
C ASN A 63 0.68 8.32 -5.21
N GLY A 64 1.16 9.57 -5.28
CA GLY A 64 0.79 10.50 -6.34
C GLY A 64 1.25 10.02 -7.73
N TRP A 65 2.47 9.49 -7.82
CA TRP A 65 2.96 8.91 -9.07
C TRP A 65 2.12 7.70 -9.50
N LEU A 66 1.77 6.81 -8.57
CA LEU A 66 0.96 5.64 -8.88
C LEU A 66 -0.44 6.02 -9.37
N ALA A 67 -1.08 6.99 -8.71
CA ALA A 67 -2.40 7.46 -9.11
C ALA A 67 -2.40 8.10 -10.50
N ALA A 68 -1.29 8.75 -10.89
CA ALA A 68 -1.14 9.33 -12.20
C ALA A 68 -0.85 8.31 -13.32
N ASN A 69 -0.32 7.13 -12.98
CA ASN A 69 0.16 6.16 -13.98
C ASN A 69 -0.71 4.90 -14.09
N TYR A 70 -1.48 4.53 -13.07
CA TYR A 70 -2.51 3.50 -13.20
C TYR A 70 -3.83 4.09 -13.70
N LYS A 71 -4.23 3.71 -14.92
CA LYS A 71 -5.43 4.24 -15.60
C LYS A 71 -6.73 4.04 -14.82
N THR A 72 -6.88 2.90 -14.13
CA THR A 72 -8.06 2.49 -13.36
C THR A 72 -7.85 2.61 -11.85
N SER A 73 -7.06 3.58 -11.42
CA SER A 73 -6.78 3.77 -9.99
C SER A 73 -7.71 4.78 -9.31
N ARG A 74 -7.88 4.59 -8.00
CA ARG A 74 -8.46 5.57 -7.09
C ARG A 74 -7.47 5.83 -5.96
N LEU A 75 -7.26 7.09 -5.61
CA LEU A 75 -6.42 7.49 -4.49
C LEU A 75 -7.30 7.81 -3.27
N LYS A 76 -7.06 7.11 -2.15
CA LYS A 76 -7.65 7.37 -0.84
C LYS A 76 -6.57 7.89 0.09
N THR A 77 -6.77 9.08 0.65
CA THR A 77 -5.89 9.63 1.68
C THR A 77 -6.60 9.62 3.02
N VAL A 78 -6.02 8.96 4.02
CA VAL A 78 -6.56 8.91 5.39
C VAL A 78 -5.77 9.84 6.34
N PRO A 79 -6.38 10.32 7.43
CA PRO A 79 -5.65 11.09 8.43
C PRO A 79 -4.64 10.22 9.21
N GLY A 80 -3.38 10.64 9.29
CA GLY A 80 -2.37 10.06 10.16
C GLY A 80 -1.00 9.82 9.52
N GLY A 81 -0.11 9.15 10.25
CA GLY A 81 1.25 8.83 9.82
C GLY A 81 1.36 7.55 8.96
N HIS A 82 2.58 7.05 8.80
CA HIS A 82 2.90 5.91 7.91
C HIS A 82 2.02 4.66 8.11
N LEU A 83 1.69 4.31 9.35
CA LEU A 83 0.88 3.13 9.66
C LEU A 83 -0.63 3.42 9.76
N ALA A 84 -1.08 4.65 9.51
CA ALA A 84 -2.46 5.04 9.76
C ALA A 84 -3.46 4.25 8.92
N SER A 85 -3.14 3.97 7.65
CA SER A 85 -3.98 3.18 6.74
C SER A 85 -4.34 1.78 7.29
N LEU A 86 -3.48 1.19 8.13
CA LEU A 86 -3.76 -0.11 8.77
C LEU A 86 -4.95 -0.07 9.75
N TYR A 87 -5.33 1.12 10.22
CA TYR A 87 -6.48 1.30 11.11
C TYR A 87 -7.78 1.61 10.36
N TYR A 88 -7.72 1.80 9.03
CA TYR A 88 -8.89 2.04 8.17
C TYR A 88 -9.15 0.85 7.24
N GLN A 89 -8.86 -0.37 7.70
CA GLN A 89 -8.97 -1.59 6.89
C GLN A 89 -10.41 -1.85 6.46
N ASP A 90 -11.39 -1.65 7.35
CA ASP A 90 -12.81 -1.87 7.03
C ASP A 90 -13.28 -0.94 5.90
N GLU A 91 -12.88 0.34 5.94
CA GLU A 91 -13.18 1.31 4.87
C GLU A 91 -12.42 0.98 3.58
N THR A 92 -11.16 0.55 3.70
CA THR A 92 -10.31 0.18 2.57
C THR A 92 -10.90 -1.02 1.82
N TRP A 93 -11.29 -2.07 2.54
CA TRP A 93 -11.91 -3.27 1.97
C TRP A 93 -13.26 -2.95 1.32
N ARG A 94 -14.09 -2.14 2.00
CA ARG A 94 -15.37 -1.71 1.44
C ARG A 94 -15.20 -1.03 0.09
N GLU A 95 -14.24 -0.12 -0.01
CA GLU A 95 -13.98 0.63 -1.23
C GLU A 95 -13.43 -0.26 -2.36
N ILE A 96 -12.56 -1.22 -2.05
CA ILE A 96 -12.11 -2.24 -3.02
C ILE A 96 -13.31 -3.04 -3.56
N PHE A 97 -14.22 -3.48 -2.70
CA PHE A 97 -15.40 -4.24 -3.13
C PHE A 97 -16.38 -3.40 -3.95
N GLU A 98 -16.53 -2.12 -3.64
CA GLU A 98 -17.31 -1.19 -4.46
C GLU A 98 -16.71 -1.03 -5.85
N MET A 99 -15.39 -0.79 -5.93
CA MET A 99 -14.67 -0.65 -7.19
C MET A 99 -14.71 -1.93 -8.04
N SER A 100 -14.62 -3.12 -7.43
CA SER A 100 -14.76 -4.39 -8.15
C SER A 100 -16.11 -4.49 -8.84
N ARG A 101 -17.19 -4.18 -8.11
CA ARG A 101 -18.55 -4.23 -8.64
C ARG A 101 -18.77 -3.22 -9.78
N GLU A 102 -18.23 -2.01 -9.65
CA GLU A 102 -18.27 -0.98 -10.70
C GLU A 102 -17.54 -1.44 -11.97
N GLY A 103 -16.43 -2.15 -11.82
CA GLY A 103 -15.63 -2.71 -12.91
C GLY A 103 -16.19 -4.00 -13.54
N GLY A 104 -17.32 -4.52 -13.04
CA GLY A 104 -17.92 -5.76 -13.55
C GLY A 104 -17.18 -7.04 -13.14
N LEU A 105 -16.40 -6.98 -12.05
CA LEU A 105 -15.71 -8.11 -11.42
C LEU A 105 -16.45 -8.60 -10.17
#